data_AF-A0A7K9A8W7-F1
#
_entry.id   AF-A0A7K9A8W7-F1
#
_cell.length_a   1.000
_cell.length_b   1.000
_cell.length_c   1.000
_cell.angle_alpha   90.00
_cell.angle_beta   90.00
_cell.angle_gamma   90.00
#
_symmetry.space_group_name_H-M   'P 1'
#
loop_
_entity.id
_entity.type
_entity.pdbx_description
1 polymer ?
#
loop_
_entity_poly.entity_id
_entity_poly.type
_entity_poly.pdbx_seq_one_letter_code
_entity_poly.pdbx_strand_id
1 'polypeptide(L)'
;AYLCLVSTLQLWLTFAPVADKTAAYFHISLEAVNWLSIVYLLISIPFGLVATWVLDSVGLRCAVILSAWLNMMGSITRVFSVLKFLSLGSRSYWYLFIGQCLCALAQPLIIFSPTKLAALWFPDHQRATANMIASMSNPLGILIANLLSPALVPEGQHIPLMLGVYAIPAVTACALATLGIHEKVPPTPPSASATNSNSQPFFTGLKMLLRNKPYIILAVCFGGGIGMFTCFSALLEQILCEKGYSNDFAGLNGALFTVCGLLGAFLLGMYVDRTRKFIESTKICFCLSALASIVFAVTSRFRHQAIMLAITSSLFGFFGFAIYPIAMELAVECSYPVGEGTSTGLIFVASQVEGVILMILLQALTVRVSEDPSSTCALDQDGALDWTTPVLVLAGLCSAMACFYVIFFHTDYKRLHAET
;
A
#
# COMPACT_ATOMS: atom_id res chain seq x y z
N ALA A 1 5.63 12.48 -11.68
CA ALA A 1 5.62 11.96 -10.27
C ALA A 1 4.36 11.11 -10.01
N TYR A 2 3.25 11.52 -10.67
CA TYR A 2 2.00 10.74 -10.47
C TYR A 2 2.09 9.39 -11.21
N LEU A 3 2.55 9.49 -12.45
CA LEU A 3 2.69 8.23 -13.20
C LEU A 3 3.70 7.29 -12.52
N CYS A 4 4.74 7.81 -11.98
CA CYS A 4 5.72 6.97 -11.25
C CYS A 4 5.07 6.36 -10.01
N LEU A 5 4.17 7.11 -9.39
CA LEU A 5 3.49 6.54 -8.20
C LEU A 5 2.57 5.39 -8.61
N VAL A 6 1.93 5.63 -9.64
CA VAL A 6 0.97 4.60 -10.07
C VAL A 6 1.75 3.34 -10.50
N SER A 7 2.80 3.55 -11.25
CA SER A 7 3.57 2.40 -11.76
C SER A 7 4.23 1.61 -10.63
N THR A 8 4.66 2.27 -9.63
CA THR A 8 5.38 1.55 -8.55
C THR A 8 4.41 0.65 -7.78
N LEU A 9 3.23 1.22 -7.52
CA LEU A 9 2.32 0.37 -6.72
C LEU A 9 1.68 -0.71 -7.59
N GLN A 10 1.51 -0.35 -8.78
CA GLN A 10 1.03 -1.41 -9.69
C GLN A 10 2.02 -2.58 -9.75
N LEU A 11 3.30 -2.32 -9.83
CA LEU A 11 4.32 -3.39 -9.94
C LEU A 11 4.39 -4.20 -8.64
N TRP A 12 4.06 -3.56 -7.57
CA TRP A 12 4.07 -4.29 -6.29
C TRP A 12 3.00 -5.39 -6.29
N LEU A 13 1.80 -5.11 -6.82
CA LEU A 13 0.70 -6.09 -6.65
C LEU A 13 0.51 -6.88 -7.96
N THR A 14 1.40 -6.84 -8.82
CA THR A 14 1.25 -7.42 -10.17
C THR A 14 0.94 -8.93 -10.08
N PHE A 15 1.52 -9.61 -9.08
CA PHE A 15 1.42 -11.08 -9.10
C PHE A 15 0.37 -11.54 -8.10
N ALA A 16 -0.09 -10.64 -7.29
CA ALA A 16 -0.99 -11.04 -6.19
C ALA A 16 -2.34 -11.53 -6.73
N PRO A 17 -2.98 -10.91 -7.72
CA PRO A 17 -4.31 -11.32 -8.18
C PRO A 17 -4.26 -12.60 -9.02
N VAL A 18 -3.06 -12.93 -9.47
CA VAL A 18 -2.95 -14.17 -10.27
C VAL A 18 -1.85 -15.04 -9.67
N ALA A 19 -1.83 -15.15 -8.33
CA ALA A 19 -0.73 -15.83 -7.60
C ALA A 19 -0.67 -17.32 -7.98
N ASP A 20 -1.79 -17.96 -8.14
CA ASP A 20 -1.77 -19.40 -8.45
C ASP A 20 -1.22 -19.67 -9.86
N LYS A 21 -1.58 -18.77 -10.79
CA LYS A 21 -1.07 -18.95 -12.18
C LYS A 21 0.43 -18.65 -12.24
N THR A 22 0.83 -17.65 -11.47
CA THR A 22 2.28 -17.36 -11.41
C THR A 22 3.05 -18.53 -10.81
N ALA A 23 2.46 -19.08 -9.81
CA ALA A 23 3.15 -20.23 -9.19
C ALA A 23 3.24 -21.40 -10.19
N ALA A 24 2.23 -21.57 -10.99
CA ALA A 24 2.23 -22.68 -11.96
C ALA A 24 3.21 -22.40 -13.11
N TYR A 25 3.28 -21.22 -13.57
CA TYR A 25 4.18 -20.87 -14.69
C TYR A 25 5.66 -21.02 -14.30
N PHE A 26 6.04 -20.60 -13.08
CA PHE A 26 7.48 -20.62 -12.70
C PHE A 26 7.78 -21.87 -11.91
N HIS A 27 6.75 -22.78 -11.81
CA HIS A 27 6.91 -24.03 -11.04
C HIS A 27 7.50 -23.76 -9.66
N ILE A 28 6.93 -22.78 -8.95
CA ILE A 28 7.41 -22.43 -7.60
C ILE A 28 6.21 -22.50 -6.64
N SER A 29 6.55 -22.48 -5.35
CA SER A 29 5.47 -22.56 -4.34
C SER A 29 4.76 -21.21 -4.17
N LEU A 30 3.49 -21.22 -3.69
CA LEU A 30 2.75 -19.95 -3.42
C LEU A 30 3.49 -19.10 -2.38
N GLU A 31 4.20 -19.84 -1.55
CA GLU A 31 5.01 -19.07 -0.58
C GLU A 31 6.08 -18.22 -1.28
N ALA A 32 6.71 -18.85 -2.31
CA ALA A 32 7.73 -18.07 -3.04
C ALA A 32 7.09 -16.87 -3.76
N VAL A 33 5.88 -16.99 -4.23
CA VAL A 33 5.20 -15.85 -4.87
C VAL A 33 4.89 -14.77 -3.83
N ASN A 34 4.48 -15.21 -2.66
CA ASN A 34 4.19 -14.24 -1.60
C ASN A 34 5.44 -13.43 -1.20
N TRP A 35 6.63 -14.05 -1.35
CA TRP A 35 7.87 -13.32 -1.02
C TRP A 35 8.11 -12.17 -2.01
N LEU A 36 7.46 -12.31 -3.20
CA LEU A 36 7.57 -11.17 -4.15
C LEU A 36 6.86 -9.94 -3.61
N SER A 37 5.84 -10.10 -2.79
CA SER A 37 5.16 -8.96 -2.14
C SER A 37 5.85 -8.58 -0.82
N ILE A 38 6.38 -9.60 -0.08
CA ILE A 38 6.98 -9.32 1.23
C ILE A 38 8.27 -8.51 1.06
N VAL A 39 8.90 -8.73 -0.12
CA VAL A 39 10.19 -8.03 -0.32
C VAL A 39 9.94 -6.52 -0.38
N TYR A 40 8.77 -6.08 -0.90
CA TYR A 40 8.47 -4.62 -0.90
C TYR A 40 8.34 -4.10 0.52
N LEU A 41 7.75 -4.91 1.39
CA LEU A 41 7.59 -4.45 2.78
C LEU A 41 8.92 -4.44 3.52
N LEU A 42 9.75 -5.41 3.25
CA LEU A 42 11.01 -5.55 4.02
C LEU A 42 12.00 -4.46 3.62
N ILE A 43 12.05 -4.26 2.31
CA ILE A 43 13.06 -3.28 1.85
C ILE A 43 12.59 -1.87 2.22
N SER A 44 11.28 -1.64 2.27
CA SER A 44 10.77 -0.29 2.60
C SER A 44 11.11 0.10 4.04
N ILE A 45 11.41 -0.86 4.91
CA ILE A 45 11.67 -0.53 6.32
C ILE A 45 13.01 0.20 6.47
N PRO A 46 14.10 -0.39 6.01
CA PRO A 46 15.38 0.33 6.19
C PRO A 46 15.53 1.47 5.17
N PHE A 47 14.91 1.27 4.03
CA PHE A 47 15.12 2.27 2.96
C PHE A 47 14.09 3.40 3.08
N GLY A 48 13.02 3.09 3.74
CA GLY A 48 12.02 4.17 4.00
C GLY A 48 12.63 5.36 4.73
N LEU A 49 13.47 5.06 5.78
CA LEU A 49 14.09 6.18 6.54
C LEU A 49 15.13 6.89 5.67
N VAL A 50 15.81 6.07 4.93
CA VAL A 50 16.83 6.67 4.03
C VAL A 50 16.14 7.54 2.97
N ALA A 51 15.05 6.99 2.52
CA ALA A 51 14.35 7.72 1.45
C ALA A 51 13.82 9.06 1.99
N THR A 52 13.36 9.02 3.22
CA THR A 52 12.91 10.29 3.81
C THR A 52 14.08 11.28 3.94
N TRP A 53 15.16 10.78 4.36
CA TRP A 53 16.35 11.64 4.44
C TRP A 53 16.73 12.20 3.05
N VAL A 54 16.72 11.29 2.04
CA VAL A 54 17.09 11.72 0.67
C VAL A 54 16.10 12.81 0.20
N LEU A 55 14.89 12.62 0.53
CA LEU A 55 13.88 13.62 0.12
C LEU A 55 14.09 14.95 0.83
N ASP A 56 14.52 14.90 2.09
CA ASP A 56 14.72 16.15 2.86
C ASP A 56 16.05 16.81 2.52
N SER A 57 17.13 16.03 2.22
CA SER A 57 18.47 16.64 2.07
C SER A 57 18.76 16.91 0.59
N VAL A 58 18.36 15.96 -0.28
CA VAL A 58 18.85 16.01 -1.67
C VAL A 58 17.76 16.64 -2.54
N GLY A 59 16.51 16.64 -2.09
CA GLY A 59 15.47 17.37 -2.85
C GLY A 59 14.53 16.40 -3.57
N LEU A 60 13.30 16.92 -4.00
CA LEU A 60 12.18 16.14 -4.58
C LEU A 60 12.53 15.68 -6.00
N ARG A 61 13.29 16.43 -6.71
CA ARG A 61 13.61 16.03 -8.10
C ARG A 61 14.50 14.78 -8.13
N CYS A 62 15.56 14.83 -7.36
CA CYS A 62 16.48 13.67 -7.39
C CYS A 62 15.77 12.41 -6.91
N ALA A 63 14.90 12.59 -5.96
CA ALA A 63 14.21 11.39 -5.43
C ALA A 63 13.27 10.78 -6.48
N VAL A 64 12.55 11.65 -7.27
CA VAL A 64 11.58 11.12 -8.26
C VAL A 64 12.34 10.47 -9.43
N ILE A 65 13.47 11.09 -9.84
CA ILE A 65 14.26 10.52 -10.97
C ILE A 65 14.89 9.19 -10.54
N LEU A 66 15.49 9.24 -9.36
CA LEU A 66 16.08 7.97 -8.88
C LEU A 66 15.02 6.86 -8.78
N SER A 67 13.86 7.22 -8.29
CA SER A 67 12.79 6.20 -8.18
C SER A 67 12.37 5.71 -9.58
N ALA A 68 12.23 6.59 -10.51
CA ALA A 68 11.82 6.20 -11.88
C ALA A 68 12.85 5.26 -12.52
N TRP A 69 14.11 5.52 -12.29
CA TRP A 69 15.14 4.64 -12.89
C TRP A 69 15.12 3.26 -12.21
N LEU A 70 15.02 3.31 -10.90
CA LEU A 70 14.98 2.00 -10.20
C LEU A 70 13.76 1.19 -10.65
N ASN A 71 12.65 1.93 -10.82
CA ASN A 71 11.42 1.22 -11.24
C ASN A 71 11.57 0.68 -12.66
N MET A 72 12.16 1.44 -13.55
CA MET A 72 12.39 0.95 -14.93
C MET A 72 13.35 -0.25 -14.94
N MET A 73 14.46 -0.08 -14.26
CA MET A 73 15.41 -1.20 -14.23
C MET A 73 14.78 -2.46 -13.62
N GLY A 74 14.04 -2.23 -12.56
CA GLY A 74 13.35 -3.39 -11.94
C GLY A 74 12.37 -4.05 -12.90
N SER A 75 11.63 -3.23 -13.65
CA SER A 75 10.60 -3.78 -14.56
C SER A 75 11.25 -4.50 -15.75
N ILE A 76 12.33 -3.97 -16.22
CA ILE A 76 13.02 -4.60 -17.36
C ILE A 76 13.66 -5.93 -16.93
N THR A 77 14.24 -5.87 -15.72
CA THR A 77 14.84 -7.13 -15.23
C THR A 77 13.77 -8.21 -15.07
N ARG A 78 12.58 -7.83 -14.71
CA ARG A 78 11.49 -8.82 -14.56
C ARG A 78 11.11 -9.41 -15.92
N VAL A 79 11.20 -8.59 -16.95
CA VAL A 79 10.84 -9.07 -18.30
C VAL A 79 11.90 -10.06 -18.79
N PHE A 80 13.14 -9.83 -18.34
CA PHE A 80 14.21 -10.77 -18.73
C PHE A 80 13.98 -12.17 -18.14
N SER A 81 13.16 -12.18 -17.06
CA SER A 81 12.93 -13.48 -16.40
C SER A 81 12.05 -14.40 -17.24
N VAL A 82 11.40 -13.87 -18.30
CA VAL A 82 10.41 -14.71 -19.02
C VAL A 82 10.81 -14.79 -20.50
N LEU A 83 12.03 -14.21 -20.84
CA LEU A 83 12.44 -14.27 -22.25
C LEU A 83 12.95 -15.67 -22.61
N LYS A 84 12.20 -16.23 -23.57
CA LYS A 84 12.36 -17.65 -23.95
C LYS A 84 13.73 -17.88 -24.59
N PHE A 85 14.46 -16.79 -25.09
CA PHE A 85 15.77 -16.98 -25.75
C PHE A 85 16.88 -17.19 -24.70
N LEU A 86 16.65 -16.91 -23.41
CA LEU A 86 17.71 -16.99 -22.37
C LEU A 86 17.57 -18.28 -21.56
N SER A 87 16.77 -19.42 -22.05
CA SER A 87 16.54 -20.70 -21.35
C SER A 87 17.09 -20.68 -19.92
N LEU A 88 16.53 -19.88 -19.03
CA LEU A 88 17.02 -19.62 -17.66
C LEU A 88 16.42 -20.63 -16.68
N GLY A 89 15.80 -21.75 -17.23
CA GLY A 89 15.33 -22.86 -16.38
C GLY A 89 14.91 -22.38 -14.99
N SER A 90 15.54 -22.86 -13.89
CA SER A 90 15.21 -22.60 -12.47
C SER A 90 15.75 -21.24 -12.01
N ARG A 91 16.55 -20.50 -12.86
CA ARG A 91 17.10 -19.18 -12.49
C ARG A 91 16.13 -18.05 -12.86
N SER A 92 15.00 -18.34 -13.48
CA SER A 92 14.02 -17.31 -13.91
C SER A 92 13.36 -16.65 -12.71
N TYR A 93 13.19 -17.41 -11.64
CA TYR A 93 12.58 -16.82 -10.43
C TYR A 93 13.52 -15.77 -9.80
N TRP A 94 14.79 -16.06 -9.79
CA TRP A 94 15.72 -15.12 -9.12
C TRP A 94 15.83 -13.79 -9.88
N TYR A 95 15.75 -13.87 -11.18
CA TYR A 95 15.73 -12.60 -11.93
C TYR A 95 14.44 -11.81 -11.63
N LEU A 96 13.38 -12.62 -11.50
CA LEU A 96 12.13 -11.94 -11.12
C LEU A 96 12.23 -11.34 -9.72
N PHE A 97 12.85 -12.04 -8.86
CA PHE A 97 12.99 -11.57 -7.47
C PHE A 97 13.90 -10.35 -7.40
N ILE A 98 14.96 -10.35 -8.17
CA ILE A 98 15.88 -9.20 -8.16
C ILE A 98 15.16 -7.97 -8.73
N GLY A 99 14.43 -8.23 -9.82
CA GLY A 99 13.64 -7.11 -10.36
C GLY A 99 12.65 -6.55 -9.33
N GLN A 100 12.02 -7.46 -8.62
CA GLN A 100 11.09 -7.03 -7.57
C GLN A 100 11.80 -6.23 -6.47
N CYS A 101 13.03 -6.57 -6.14
CA CYS A 101 13.79 -5.83 -5.11
C CYS A 101 14.12 -4.41 -5.60
N LEU A 102 14.46 -4.35 -6.88
CA LEU A 102 14.77 -2.99 -7.40
C LEU A 102 13.53 -2.10 -7.36
N CYS A 103 12.41 -2.70 -7.77
CA CYS A 103 11.17 -1.91 -7.73
C CYS A 103 10.79 -1.56 -6.29
N ALA A 104 11.12 -2.48 -5.39
CA ALA A 104 10.80 -2.23 -3.96
C ALA A 104 11.63 -1.06 -3.43
N LEU A 105 12.82 -0.90 -3.90
CA LEU A 105 13.66 0.24 -3.44
C LEU A 105 13.09 1.56 -3.94
N ALA A 106 12.40 1.45 -5.07
CA ALA A 106 11.84 2.69 -5.66
C ALA A 106 10.62 3.18 -4.88
N GLN A 107 9.96 2.35 -4.20
CA GLN A 107 8.65 2.66 -3.59
C GLN A 107 8.77 3.72 -2.49
N PRO A 108 9.61 3.55 -1.54
CA PRO A 108 9.65 4.55 -0.45
C PRO A 108 10.08 5.94 -0.96
N LEU A 109 10.85 6.02 -2.08
CA LEU A 109 11.32 7.32 -2.62
C LEU A 109 10.15 8.11 -3.21
N ILE A 110 9.16 7.41 -3.66
CA ILE A 110 8.12 8.15 -4.39
C ILE A 110 6.85 8.24 -3.53
N ILE A 111 6.66 7.36 -2.56
CA ILE A 111 5.41 7.33 -1.76
C ILE A 111 5.35 8.58 -0.88
N PHE A 112 6.51 9.15 -0.61
CA PHE A 112 6.50 10.32 0.31
C PHE A 112 6.55 11.61 -0.50
N SER A 113 6.53 11.53 -1.77
CA SER A 113 6.77 12.70 -2.63
C SER A 113 5.53 13.61 -2.69
N PRO A 114 4.27 13.04 -2.63
CA PRO A 114 3.10 13.93 -2.76
C PRO A 114 3.03 14.95 -1.62
N THR A 115 3.39 14.49 -0.42
CA THR A 115 3.30 15.44 0.73
C THR A 115 4.33 16.57 0.56
N LYS A 116 5.43 16.17 0.15
CA LYS A 116 6.47 17.20 -0.02
C LYS A 116 6.16 18.10 -1.23
N LEU A 117 5.69 17.48 -2.29
CA LEU A 117 5.34 18.27 -3.49
C LEU A 117 4.23 19.26 -3.15
N ALA A 118 3.24 18.86 -2.42
CA ALA A 118 2.14 19.77 -2.03
C ALA A 118 2.64 20.91 -1.14
N ALA A 119 3.62 20.58 -0.35
CA ALA A 119 4.13 21.61 0.58
C ALA A 119 5.00 22.64 -0.15
N LEU A 120 5.67 22.23 -1.23
CA LEU A 120 6.68 23.11 -1.86
C LEU A 120 6.04 23.91 -3.00
N TRP A 121 4.96 23.32 -3.58
CA TRP A 121 4.58 23.92 -4.88
C TRP A 121 3.18 24.53 -4.76
N PHE A 122 2.45 24.19 -3.55
CA PHE A 122 1.08 24.72 -3.50
C PHE A 122 0.91 25.57 -2.23
N PRO A 123 0.13 26.70 -2.40
CA PRO A 123 -0.16 27.57 -1.25
C PRO A 123 -1.00 26.84 -0.19
N ASP A 124 -1.06 27.35 1.12
CA ASP A 124 -1.68 26.66 2.30
C ASP A 124 -3.13 26.28 2.00
N HIS A 125 -3.89 27.09 1.23
CA HIS A 125 -5.33 26.80 1.04
C HIS A 125 -5.54 25.68 0.01
N GLN A 126 -4.48 25.35 -0.88
CA GLN A 126 -4.68 24.30 -1.91
C GLN A 126 -3.79 23.08 -1.61
N ARG A 127 -3.13 23.07 -0.52
CA ARG A 127 -2.12 22.02 -0.22
C ARG A 127 -2.81 20.71 0.12
N ALA A 128 -3.85 20.79 0.86
CA ALA A 128 -4.54 19.55 1.29
C ALA A 128 -5.17 18.83 0.09
N THR A 129 -5.74 19.64 -0.81
CA THR A 129 -6.37 19.02 -2.00
C THR A 129 -5.30 18.43 -2.93
N ALA A 130 -4.17 19.16 -3.11
CA ALA A 130 -3.08 18.65 -3.95
C ALA A 130 -2.47 17.36 -3.37
N ASN A 131 -2.31 17.34 -2.09
CA ASN A 131 -1.77 16.12 -1.46
C ASN A 131 -2.75 14.94 -1.62
N MET A 132 -4.03 15.28 -1.46
CA MET A 132 -5.03 14.20 -1.59
C MET A 132 -5.03 13.61 -3.01
N ILE A 133 -5.02 14.46 -4.04
CA ILE A 133 -5.04 13.97 -5.44
C ILE A 133 -3.77 13.15 -5.72
N ALA A 134 -2.65 13.66 -5.19
CA ALA A 134 -1.39 12.91 -5.42
C ALA A 134 -1.36 11.61 -4.64
N SER A 135 -1.81 11.59 -3.46
CA SER A 135 -1.73 10.35 -2.63
C SER A 135 -2.75 9.32 -3.14
N MET A 136 -3.81 9.85 -3.86
CA MET A 136 -4.82 8.89 -4.36
C MET A 136 -4.25 8.12 -5.56
N SER A 137 -3.16 8.54 -6.11
CA SER A 137 -2.50 7.80 -7.20
C SER A 137 -2.02 6.42 -6.74
N ASN A 138 -1.76 6.32 -5.40
CA ASN A 138 -1.29 5.01 -4.88
C ASN A 138 -2.38 3.93 -4.96
N PRO A 139 -3.45 4.17 -4.42
CA PRO A 139 -4.50 3.13 -4.50
C PRO A 139 -4.94 2.91 -5.96
N LEU A 140 -4.82 3.90 -6.78
CA LEU A 140 -5.13 3.70 -8.21
C LEU A 140 -4.23 2.63 -8.83
N GLY A 141 -2.93 2.64 -8.56
CA GLY A 141 -2.03 1.56 -9.04
C GLY A 141 -2.50 0.17 -8.59
N ILE A 142 -2.92 0.10 -7.34
CA ILE A 142 -3.41 -1.20 -6.83
C ILE A 142 -4.67 -1.63 -7.58
N LEU A 143 -5.52 -0.66 -7.86
CA LEU A 143 -6.76 -0.95 -8.60
C LEU A 143 -6.45 -1.50 -9.99
N ILE A 144 -5.50 -0.84 -10.66
CA ILE A 144 -5.15 -1.30 -12.02
C ILE A 144 -4.55 -2.71 -11.97
N ALA A 145 -3.75 -2.96 -10.95
CA ALA A 145 -3.13 -4.31 -10.86
C ALA A 145 -4.20 -5.38 -10.61
N ASN A 146 -5.22 -5.05 -9.81
CA ASN A 146 -6.25 -6.07 -9.46
C ASN A 146 -7.17 -6.34 -10.65
N LEU A 147 -7.30 -5.36 -11.55
CA LEU A 147 -8.21 -5.58 -12.70
C LEU A 147 -7.43 -6.08 -13.91
N LEU A 148 -6.25 -5.41 -14.06
CA LEU A 148 -5.50 -5.69 -15.29
C LEU A 148 -4.79 -7.05 -15.22
N SER A 149 -4.37 -7.50 -14.03
CA SER A 149 -3.58 -8.75 -13.95
C SER A 149 -4.42 -9.96 -14.33
N PRO A 150 -5.58 -10.13 -13.75
CA PRO A 150 -6.39 -11.31 -14.16
C PRO A 150 -6.90 -11.18 -15.59
N ALA A 151 -7.14 -9.94 -16.10
CA ALA A 151 -7.61 -9.76 -17.50
C ALA A 151 -6.52 -10.15 -18.50
N LEU A 152 -5.28 -9.92 -18.13
CA LEU A 152 -4.18 -10.19 -19.07
C LEU A 152 -3.72 -11.65 -18.95
N VAL A 153 -4.04 -12.29 -17.79
CA VAL A 153 -3.49 -13.66 -17.62
C VAL A 153 -4.66 -14.60 -17.36
N PRO A 154 -5.47 -14.85 -18.49
CA PRO A 154 -6.51 -15.88 -18.28
C PRO A 154 -5.90 -17.27 -18.08
N GLU A 155 -4.72 -17.42 -18.77
CA GLU A 155 -3.95 -18.67 -18.58
C GLU A 155 -2.48 -18.35 -18.26
N GLY A 156 -1.74 -19.31 -17.61
CA GLY A 156 -0.34 -19.08 -17.14
C GLY A 156 0.58 -18.71 -18.31
N GLN A 157 0.24 -18.95 -19.56
CA GLN A 157 1.14 -18.68 -20.71
C GLN A 157 1.20 -17.18 -21.03
N HIS A 158 0.27 -16.51 -20.46
CA HIS A 158 0.22 -15.08 -20.81
C HIS A 158 0.98 -14.23 -19.78
N ILE A 159 1.80 -14.81 -18.93
CA ILE A 159 2.54 -14.06 -17.89
C ILE A 159 3.60 -13.17 -18.55
N PRO A 160 4.24 -13.63 -19.64
CA PRO A 160 5.20 -12.73 -20.29
C PRO A 160 4.52 -11.46 -20.85
N LEU A 161 3.30 -11.64 -21.40
CA LEU A 161 2.57 -10.46 -21.89
C LEU A 161 2.26 -9.49 -20.74
N MET A 162 1.81 -10.03 -19.62
CA MET A 162 1.52 -9.18 -18.45
C MET A 162 2.75 -8.36 -18.03
N LEU A 163 3.96 -9.02 -17.99
CA LEU A 163 5.17 -8.30 -17.54
C LEU A 163 5.58 -7.23 -18.56
N GLY A 164 5.35 -7.55 -19.89
CA GLY A 164 5.66 -6.54 -20.91
C GLY A 164 4.76 -5.30 -20.78
N VAL A 165 3.45 -5.58 -20.52
CA VAL A 165 2.49 -4.46 -20.42
C VAL A 165 2.80 -3.61 -19.17
N TYR A 166 3.26 -4.26 -18.07
CA TYR A 166 3.52 -3.50 -16.83
C TYR A 166 4.84 -2.75 -16.93
N ALA A 167 5.69 -3.12 -17.96
CA ALA A 167 6.99 -2.43 -18.13
C ALA A 167 6.78 -1.09 -18.84
N ILE A 168 5.67 -0.91 -19.56
CA ILE A 168 5.45 0.29 -20.40
C ILE A 168 5.28 1.53 -19.51
N PRO A 169 4.37 1.46 -18.49
CA PRO A 169 4.22 2.67 -17.67
C PRO A 169 5.51 3.00 -16.90
N ALA A 170 6.28 1.97 -16.51
CA ALA A 170 7.55 2.23 -15.78
C ALA A 170 8.57 2.92 -16.68
N VAL A 171 8.63 2.53 -17.92
CA VAL A 171 9.61 3.13 -18.86
C VAL A 171 9.15 4.54 -19.24
N THR A 172 7.87 4.63 -19.43
CA THR A 172 7.34 5.97 -19.76
C THR A 172 7.55 6.95 -18.59
N ALA A 173 7.29 6.45 -17.39
CA ALA A 173 7.50 7.35 -16.21
C ALA A 173 8.96 7.78 -16.11
N CYS A 174 9.83 6.87 -16.40
CA CYS A 174 11.26 7.22 -16.34
C CYS A 174 11.62 8.23 -17.42
N ALA A 175 11.09 8.02 -18.60
CA ALA A 175 11.41 8.96 -19.69
C ALA A 175 10.85 10.36 -19.37
N LEU A 176 9.64 10.34 -18.85
CA LEU A 176 9.02 11.64 -18.51
C LEU A 176 9.76 12.31 -17.35
N ALA A 177 10.09 11.51 -16.37
CA ALA A 177 10.78 12.10 -15.20
C ALA A 177 12.16 12.66 -15.61
N THR A 178 12.86 12.00 -16.57
CA THR A 178 14.23 12.42 -16.95
C THR A 178 14.15 13.61 -17.93
N LEU A 179 13.09 13.59 -18.75
CA LEU A 179 13.04 14.64 -19.80
C LEU A 179 12.17 15.80 -19.33
N GLY A 180 11.30 15.55 -18.42
CA GLY A 180 10.20 16.50 -18.13
C GLY A 180 10.48 17.30 -16.86
N ILE A 181 11.44 16.79 -15.94
CA ILE A 181 11.56 17.56 -14.68
C ILE A 181 12.82 18.45 -14.77
N HIS A 182 12.67 19.70 -15.24
CA HIS A 182 13.83 20.59 -15.52
C HIS A 182 14.05 21.57 -14.37
N GLU A 183 13.04 21.59 -13.34
CA GLU A 183 13.26 22.60 -12.28
C GLU A 183 13.18 21.95 -10.90
N LYS A 184 14.24 22.06 -10.02
CA LYS A 184 14.49 21.50 -8.67
C LYS A 184 13.60 22.18 -7.61
N VAL A 185 12.99 23.31 -7.90
CA VAL A 185 12.15 24.09 -6.97
C VAL A 185 11.54 25.26 -7.75
N PRO A 186 10.21 25.47 -7.55
CA PRO A 186 9.66 26.65 -8.24
C PRO A 186 10.43 27.94 -7.89
N PRO A 187 10.82 28.80 -8.92
CA PRO A 187 11.63 30.03 -8.85
C PRO A 187 11.05 31.03 -7.84
N THR A 188 9.80 30.73 -7.20
CA THR A 188 9.30 31.56 -6.08
C THR A 188 8.59 30.67 -5.06
N PRO A 189 9.16 30.58 -3.82
CA PRO A 189 8.48 29.78 -2.79
C PRO A 189 7.05 30.30 -2.53
N PRO A 190 6.03 29.46 -2.70
CA PRO A 190 4.59 29.80 -2.67
C PRO A 190 4.11 30.15 -1.27
N SER A 191 5.02 30.03 -0.10
CA SER A 191 4.44 30.43 1.21
C SER A 191 5.56 30.66 2.22
N ALA A 192 5.49 31.67 3.21
CA ALA A 192 6.33 32.05 4.37
C ALA A 192 6.70 30.80 5.21
N SER A 193 5.89 29.58 5.15
CA SER A 193 6.22 28.28 5.79
C SER A 193 7.28 27.51 4.99
N ALA A 194 7.48 27.78 3.61
CA ALA A 194 8.57 27.25 2.76
C ALA A 194 9.86 28.04 2.95
N THR A 195 9.76 29.35 3.53
CA THR A 195 10.89 30.30 3.68
C THR A 195 11.39 30.29 5.13
N ASN A 196 10.59 29.68 6.19
CA ASN A 196 11.09 29.60 7.58
C ASN A 196 11.11 28.13 8.03
N SER A 197 11.95 27.23 7.41
CA SER A 197 12.18 25.85 7.87
C SER A 197 12.23 25.76 9.40
N ASN A 198 11.22 26.31 10.18
CA ASN A 198 11.25 26.09 11.65
C ASN A 198 11.17 24.60 11.98
N SER A 199 11.34 23.65 10.86
CA SER A 199 11.26 22.22 11.21
C SER A 199 12.59 21.71 11.78
N GLN A 200 12.45 21.13 12.94
CA GLN A 200 13.64 20.56 13.61
C GLN A 200 14.36 19.56 12.70
N PRO A 201 15.65 19.57 12.76
CA PRO A 201 16.44 18.57 12.00
C PRO A 201 15.90 17.15 12.20
N PHE A 202 16.02 16.28 11.12
CA PHE A 202 15.40 14.95 10.99
C PHE A 202 15.64 14.10 12.24
N PHE A 203 16.82 14.06 12.74
CA PHE A 203 17.11 13.12 13.84
C PHE A 203 16.52 13.65 15.16
N THR A 204 16.59 14.99 15.26
CA THR A 204 15.96 15.56 16.47
C THR A 204 14.43 15.40 16.41
N GLY A 205 13.84 15.54 15.24
CA GLY A 205 12.40 15.31 15.05
C GLY A 205 12.01 13.85 15.35
N LEU A 206 12.87 12.92 14.92
CA LEU A 206 12.60 11.50 15.19
C LEU A 206 12.56 11.22 16.70
N LYS A 207 13.51 11.77 17.40
CA LYS A 207 13.52 11.54 18.86
C LYS A 207 12.28 12.16 19.52
N MET A 208 11.85 13.27 19.00
CA MET A 208 10.67 13.92 19.60
C MET A 208 9.40 13.11 19.31
N LEU A 209 9.38 12.51 18.14
CA LEU A 209 8.18 11.72 17.78
C LEU A 209 8.09 10.44 18.61
N LEU A 210 9.23 9.89 18.84
CA LEU A 210 9.20 8.62 19.59
C LEU A 210 8.89 8.87 21.07
N ARG A 211 8.92 10.07 21.53
CA ARG A 211 8.60 10.36 22.95
C ARG A 211 7.17 10.89 23.09
N ASN A 212 6.59 11.16 21.86
CA ASN A 212 5.21 11.68 21.92
C ASN A 212 4.19 10.52 21.92
N LYS A 213 3.47 10.38 23.09
CA LYS A 213 2.59 9.19 23.32
C LYS A 213 1.41 9.18 22.34
N PRO A 214 0.74 10.33 22.09
CA PRO A 214 -0.39 10.31 21.15
C PRO A 214 0.05 9.94 19.72
N TYR A 215 1.25 10.37 19.38
CA TYR A 215 1.75 10.02 18.04
C TYR A 215 2.07 8.52 17.93
N ILE A 216 2.65 7.99 18.98
CA ILE A 216 3.01 6.55 18.92
C ILE A 216 1.74 5.70 18.82
N ILE A 217 0.75 6.11 19.57
CA ILE A 217 -0.51 5.34 19.51
C ILE A 217 -1.11 5.45 18.10
N LEU A 218 -1.05 6.64 17.57
CA LEU A 218 -1.57 6.81 16.20
C LEU A 218 -0.74 6.01 15.18
N ALA A 219 0.57 6.06 15.36
CA ALA A 219 1.45 5.33 14.43
C ALA A 219 1.22 3.82 14.50
N VAL A 220 0.98 3.30 15.66
CA VAL A 220 0.84 1.84 15.80
C VAL A 220 -0.55 1.42 15.28
N CYS A 221 -1.57 2.17 15.57
CA CYS A 221 -2.94 1.76 15.17
C CYS A 221 -3.16 2.03 13.68
N PHE A 222 -2.85 3.21 13.34
CA PHE A 222 -3.02 3.52 11.92
C PHE A 222 -2.03 2.74 11.05
N GLY A 223 -0.70 2.75 11.46
CA GLY A 223 0.27 1.88 10.75
C GLY A 223 -0.21 0.42 10.66
N GLY A 224 -0.73 -0.10 11.77
CA GLY A 224 -1.30 -1.47 11.75
C GLY A 224 -2.43 -1.61 10.75
N GLY A 225 -3.29 -0.58 10.69
CA GLY A 225 -4.37 -0.58 9.68
C GLY A 225 -3.83 -0.69 8.24
N ILE A 226 -2.84 0.19 7.94
CA ILE A 226 -2.22 0.13 6.59
C ILE A 226 -1.63 -1.26 6.35
N GLY A 227 -0.93 -1.82 7.37
CA GLY A 227 -0.36 -3.18 7.23
C GLY A 227 -1.44 -4.22 6.97
N MET A 228 -2.56 -4.13 7.66
CA MET A 228 -3.65 -5.12 7.47
C MET A 228 -4.21 -5.01 6.05
N PHE A 229 -4.28 -3.84 5.66
CA PHE A 229 -4.81 -3.65 4.29
C PHE A 229 -3.86 -4.23 3.25
N THR A 230 -2.70 -3.94 3.49
CA THR A 230 -1.70 -4.48 2.55
C THR A 230 -1.74 -6.02 2.50
N CYS A 231 -1.92 -6.57 3.68
CA CYS A 231 -1.97 -8.04 3.71
C CYS A 231 -3.24 -8.56 3.04
N PHE A 232 -4.32 -7.84 3.37
CA PHE A 232 -5.59 -8.28 2.77
C PHE A 232 -5.51 -8.17 1.24
N SER A 233 -4.92 -7.10 0.68
CA SER A 233 -4.83 -6.93 -0.79
C SER A 233 -3.90 -7.99 -1.40
N ALA A 234 -2.88 -8.34 -0.72
CA ALA A 234 -1.89 -9.27 -1.31
C ALA A 234 -2.41 -10.71 -1.27
N LEU A 235 -3.26 -10.99 -0.31
CA LEU A 235 -3.58 -12.42 -0.12
C LEU A 235 -5.05 -12.66 -0.49
N LEU A 236 -5.67 -11.65 -1.01
CA LEU A 236 -7.12 -11.75 -1.28
C LEU A 236 -7.39 -12.88 -2.29
N GLU A 237 -6.59 -12.96 -3.34
CA GLU A 237 -6.83 -14.03 -4.34
C GLU A 237 -6.66 -15.42 -3.73
N GLN A 238 -5.64 -15.56 -2.97
CA GLN A 238 -5.41 -16.89 -2.35
C GLN A 238 -6.53 -17.26 -1.39
N ILE A 239 -7.14 -16.24 -0.67
CA ILE A 239 -8.25 -16.52 0.27
C ILE A 239 -9.49 -16.95 -0.52
N LEU A 240 -9.71 -16.38 -1.69
CA LEU A 240 -10.98 -16.63 -2.43
C LEU A 240 -10.82 -17.85 -3.34
N CYS A 241 -9.64 -18.04 -3.77
CA CYS A 241 -9.43 -19.17 -4.66
C CYS A 241 -9.65 -20.50 -3.94
N GLU A 242 -9.34 -20.53 -2.63
CA GLU A 242 -9.54 -21.78 -1.86
C GLU A 242 -11.02 -22.18 -1.82
N LYS A 243 -11.88 -21.26 -1.98
CA LYS A 243 -13.33 -21.56 -1.85
C LYS A 243 -13.96 -21.72 -3.23
N GLY A 244 -13.15 -21.66 -4.30
CA GLY A 244 -13.67 -22.03 -5.64
C GLY A 244 -13.97 -20.80 -6.48
N TYR A 245 -13.50 -19.57 -5.94
CA TYR A 245 -13.78 -18.37 -6.76
C TYR A 245 -12.68 -18.15 -7.79
N SER A 246 -13.13 -17.61 -8.97
CA SER A 246 -12.18 -17.39 -10.08
C SER A 246 -11.25 -16.20 -9.79
N ASN A 247 -10.08 -16.15 -10.48
CA ASN A 247 -9.12 -15.02 -10.32
C ASN A 247 -9.77 -13.69 -10.76
N ASP A 248 -10.73 -13.78 -11.72
CA ASP A 248 -11.41 -12.53 -12.15
C ASP A 248 -12.26 -11.94 -11.03
N PHE A 249 -12.96 -12.90 -10.40
CA PHE A 249 -13.79 -12.41 -9.27
C PHE A 249 -12.91 -11.86 -8.14
N ALA A 250 -11.84 -12.53 -7.81
CA ALA A 250 -10.94 -12.01 -6.75
C ALA A 250 -10.39 -10.64 -7.12
N GLY A 251 -9.96 -10.56 -8.43
CA GLY A 251 -9.46 -9.24 -8.89
C GLY A 251 -10.55 -8.17 -8.79
N LEU A 252 -11.82 -8.50 -9.20
CA LEU A 252 -12.92 -7.52 -9.12
C LEU A 252 -13.18 -7.13 -7.66
N ASN A 253 -13.19 -8.13 -6.78
CA ASN A 253 -13.36 -7.80 -5.35
C ASN A 253 -12.26 -6.87 -4.83
N GLY A 254 -10.99 -7.19 -5.18
CA GLY A 254 -9.89 -6.27 -4.79
C GLY A 254 -10.10 -4.87 -5.38
N ALA A 255 -10.64 -4.78 -6.61
CA ALA A 255 -10.87 -3.46 -7.23
C ALA A 255 -12.00 -2.71 -6.52
N LEU A 256 -13.10 -3.46 -6.24
CA LEU A 256 -14.21 -2.83 -5.51
C LEU A 256 -13.76 -2.31 -4.13
N PHE A 257 -12.92 -3.14 -3.55
CA PHE A 257 -12.33 -2.73 -2.25
C PHE A 257 -11.57 -1.40 -2.38
N THR A 258 -10.81 -1.18 -3.43
CA THR A 258 -10.00 0.05 -3.60
C THR A 258 -10.88 1.22 -4.04
N VAL A 259 -11.87 1.01 -4.95
CA VAL A 259 -12.70 2.11 -5.48
C VAL A 259 -13.60 2.64 -4.34
N CYS A 260 -14.21 1.71 -3.67
CA CYS A 260 -15.05 2.16 -2.54
C CYS A 260 -14.21 2.85 -1.46
N GLY A 261 -13.01 2.36 -1.27
CA GLY A 261 -12.09 3.05 -0.32
C GLY A 261 -11.80 4.48 -0.74
N LEU A 262 -11.54 4.66 -2.07
CA LEU A 262 -11.25 6.03 -2.53
C LEU A 262 -12.48 6.93 -2.35
N LEU A 263 -13.60 6.35 -2.67
CA LEU A 263 -14.84 7.11 -2.45
C LEU A 263 -15.05 7.45 -0.97
N GLY A 264 -14.80 6.48 -0.11
CA GLY A 264 -14.88 6.74 1.36
C GLY A 264 -13.92 7.83 1.82
N ALA A 265 -12.69 7.77 1.33
CA ALA A 265 -11.70 8.79 1.75
C ALA A 265 -12.15 10.18 1.29
N PHE A 266 -12.72 10.24 0.10
CA PHE A 266 -13.17 11.54 -0.42
C PHE A 266 -14.37 12.06 0.39
N LEU A 267 -15.41 11.24 0.62
CA LEU A 267 -16.61 11.69 1.35
C LEU A 267 -16.30 12.05 2.79
N LEU A 268 -15.53 11.15 3.41
CA LEU A 268 -15.20 11.45 4.82
C LEU A 268 -14.27 12.67 4.93
N GLY A 269 -13.39 12.78 3.97
CA GLY A 269 -12.52 13.99 3.96
C GLY A 269 -13.35 15.27 3.90
N MET A 270 -14.38 15.32 3.02
CA MET A 270 -15.22 16.52 2.93
C MET A 270 -15.99 16.75 4.24
N TYR A 271 -16.47 15.67 4.73
CA TYR A 271 -17.22 15.75 6.00
C TYR A 271 -16.37 16.32 7.13
N VAL A 272 -15.13 15.89 7.26
CA VAL A 272 -14.29 16.31 8.41
C VAL A 272 -13.77 17.73 8.15
N ASP A 273 -13.67 18.03 6.82
CA ASP A 273 -13.24 19.42 6.55
C ASP A 273 -14.30 20.42 7.02
N ARG A 274 -15.59 20.03 7.03
CA ARG A 274 -16.65 20.98 7.44
C ARG A 274 -16.87 20.92 8.95
N THR A 275 -16.78 19.71 9.55
CA THR A 275 -17.22 19.53 10.94
C THR A 275 -16.02 19.69 11.90
N ARG A 276 -14.75 19.63 11.31
CA ARG A 276 -13.48 19.73 12.08
C ARG A 276 -13.44 18.71 13.21
N LYS A 277 -14.32 17.65 13.05
CA LYS A 277 -14.27 16.58 14.09
C LYS A 277 -13.42 15.42 13.57
N PHE A 278 -12.07 15.48 13.69
CA PHE A 278 -11.11 14.51 13.11
C PHE A 278 -11.03 13.25 13.98
N ILE A 279 -11.15 13.37 15.23
CA ILE A 279 -10.90 12.22 16.13
C ILE A 279 -12.14 11.33 16.15
N GLU A 280 -13.32 11.98 16.29
CA GLU A 280 -14.54 11.15 16.40
C GLU A 280 -14.80 10.39 15.10
N SER A 281 -14.52 11.05 13.99
CA SER A 281 -14.75 10.37 12.70
C SER A 281 -13.79 9.19 12.51
N THR A 282 -12.54 9.36 12.92
CA THR A 282 -11.58 8.24 12.75
C THR A 282 -11.94 7.08 13.68
N LYS A 283 -12.45 7.34 14.85
CA LYS A 283 -12.83 6.23 15.77
C LYS A 283 -14.01 5.43 15.21
N ILE A 284 -14.94 6.21 14.68
CA ILE A 284 -16.13 5.51 14.14
C ILE A 284 -15.70 4.66 12.93
N CYS A 285 -14.88 5.17 12.12
CA CYS A 285 -14.45 4.43 10.93
C CYS A 285 -13.62 3.19 11.30
N PHE A 286 -12.81 3.31 12.34
CA PHE A 286 -12.04 2.11 12.77
C PHE A 286 -12.99 1.01 13.25
N CYS A 287 -14.04 1.42 13.95
CA CYS A 287 -14.99 0.41 14.47
C CYS A 287 -15.77 -0.23 13.31
N LEU A 288 -16.20 0.62 12.39
CA LEU A 288 -16.97 0.07 11.27
C LEU A 288 -16.10 -0.79 10.37
N SER A 289 -14.82 -0.37 10.21
CA SER A 289 -13.91 -1.24 9.42
C SER A 289 -13.69 -2.59 10.10
N ALA A 290 -13.60 -2.59 11.42
CA ALA A 290 -13.43 -3.87 12.15
C ALA A 290 -14.68 -4.75 11.99
N LEU A 291 -15.83 -4.07 12.03
CA LEU A 291 -17.06 -4.87 11.85
C LEU A 291 -17.12 -5.47 10.44
N ALA A 292 -16.79 -4.65 9.46
CA ALA A 292 -16.77 -5.15 8.08
C ALA A 292 -15.78 -6.31 7.91
N SER A 293 -14.63 -6.21 8.59
CA SER A 293 -13.65 -7.30 8.48
C SER A 293 -14.18 -8.59 9.11
N ILE A 294 -14.95 -8.48 10.18
CA ILE A 294 -15.50 -9.68 10.85
C ILE A 294 -16.54 -10.33 9.93
N VAL A 295 -17.35 -9.46 9.36
CA VAL A 295 -18.40 -10.02 8.49
C VAL A 295 -17.74 -10.70 7.28
N PHE A 296 -16.67 -10.03 6.77
CA PHE A 296 -15.94 -10.67 5.66
C PHE A 296 -15.36 -12.02 6.10
N ALA A 297 -14.78 -12.07 7.26
CA ALA A 297 -14.17 -13.33 7.74
C ALA A 297 -15.22 -14.44 7.87
N VAL A 298 -16.38 -14.08 8.29
CA VAL A 298 -17.42 -15.11 8.50
C VAL A 298 -18.01 -15.51 7.15
N THR A 299 -18.23 -14.51 6.31
CA THR A 299 -18.87 -14.81 5.01
C THR A 299 -17.91 -15.62 4.12
N SER A 300 -16.63 -15.33 4.32
CA SER A 300 -15.66 -16.06 3.45
C SER A 300 -15.63 -17.55 3.77
N ARG A 301 -16.39 -17.95 4.84
CA ARG A 301 -16.40 -19.38 5.20
C ARG A 301 -17.44 -20.13 4.37
N PHE A 302 -18.42 -19.36 3.96
CA PHE A 302 -19.49 -20.05 3.22
C PHE A 302 -19.24 -19.94 1.71
N ARG A 303 -19.62 -21.12 0.99
CA ARG A 303 -19.47 -21.13 -0.48
C ARG A 303 -20.71 -20.52 -1.14
N HIS A 304 -20.51 -19.74 -2.33
CA HIS A 304 -21.57 -19.22 -3.23
C HIS A 304 -22.15 -17.91 -2.68
N GLN A 305 -21.38 -17.25 -1.79
CA GLN A 305 -21.84 -15.91 -1.34
C GLN A 305 -21.00 -14.80 -1.98
N ALA A 306 -21.00 -14.77 -3.30
CA ALA A 306 -20.12 -13.82 -4.04
C ALA A 306 -20.56 -12.37 -3.78
N ILE A 307 -21.86 -12.17 -3.71
CA ILE A 307 -22.34 -10.78 -3.58
C ILE A 307 -22.02 -10.27 -2.17
N MET A 308 -22.25 -11.10 -1.22
CA MET A 308 -21.96 -10.65 0.17
C MET A 308 -20.46 -10.40 0.37
N LEU A 309 -19.62 -11.20 -0.26
CA LEU A 309 -18.16 -10.99 -0.14
C LEU A 309 -17.75 -9.67 -0.80
N ALA A 310 -18.44 -9.40 -1.89
CA ALA A 310 -18.12 -8.14 -2.57
C ALA A 310 -18.57 -6.93 -1.74
N ILE A 311 -19.74 -7.06 -1.12
CA ILE A 311 -20.26 -5.94 -0.31
C ILE A 311 -19.37 -5.74 0.93
N THR A 312 -19.08 -6.80 1.58
CA THR A 312 -18.29 -6.65 2.82
C THR A 312 -16.86 -6.17 2.50
N SER A 313 -16.24 -6.67 1.39
CA SER A 313 -14.90 -6.16 1.02
C SER A 313 -14.96 -4.67 0.65
N SER A 314 -16.07 -4.30 0.04
CA SER A 314 -16.22 -2.87 -0.32
C SER A 314 -16.40 -2.01 0.95
N LEU A 315 -17.19 -2.52 1.85
CA LEU A 315 -17.38 -1.78 3.10
C LEU A 315 -16.08 -1.68 3.90
N PHE A 316 -15.37 -2.85 3.88
CA PHE A 316 -14.07 -2.81 4.58
C PHE A 316 -13.15 -1.78 3.93
N GLY A 317 -13.10 -1.69 2.63
CA GLY A 317 -12.28 -0.67 1.93
C GLY A 317 -12.82 0.74 2.16
N PHE A 318 -14.15 0.95 2.14
CA PHE A 318 -14.74 2.29 2.29
C PHE A 318 -14.37 2.89 3.64
N PHE A 319 -14.51 2.13 4.67
CA PHE A 319 -14.23 2.70 6.01
C PHE A 319 -12.74 2.60 6.34
N GLY A 320 -12.05 1.67 5.70
CA GLY A 320 -10.61 1.51 5.99
C GLY A 320 -9.78 2.64 5.35
N PHE A 321 -9.96 2.87 3.97
CA PHE A 321 -9.16 3.89 3.26
C PHE A 321 -9.59 5.31 3.66
N ALA A 322 -10.82 5.35 4.14
CA ALA A 322 -11.31 6.69 4.52
C ALA A 322 -10.49 7.28 5.67
N ILE A 323 -9.79 6.39 6.42
CA ILE A 323 -9.03 6.85 7.61
C ILE A 323 -7.68 7.43 7.16
N TYR A 324 -7.26 7.09 5.99
CA TYR A 324 -5.89 7.40 5.54
C TYR A 324 -5.64 8.90 5.51
N PRO A 325 -6.38 9.75 4.78
CA PRO A 325 -6.05 11.18 4.69
C PRO A 325 -6.24 11.90 6.02
N ILE A 326 -7.23 11.48 6.77
CA ILE A 326 -7.50 12.16 8.06
C ILE A 326 -6.38 11.81 9.05
N ALA A 327 -5.95 10.59 9.03
CA ALA A 327 -4.87 10.17 9.97
C ALA A 327 -3.57 10.91 9.64
N MET A 328 -3.35 11.09 8.32
CA MET A 328 -2.11 11.82 7.96
C MET A 328 -2.17 13.27 8.48
N GLU A 329 -3.28 13.86 8.43
CA GLU A 329 -3.41 15.24 8.97
C GLU A 329 -3.27 15.24 10.50
N LEU A 330 -3.86 14.25 11.10
CA LEU A 330 -3.74 14.15 12.56
C LEU A 330 -2.29 13.90 12.99
N ALA A 331 -1.61 13.16 12.13
CA ALA A 331 -0.20 12.87 12.45
C ALA A 331 0.63 14.15 12.42
N VAL A 332 0.30 14.94 11.49
CA VAL A 332 1.07 16.19 11.39
C VAL A 332 0.67 17.12 12.55
N GLU A 333 -0.51 17.06 12.92
CA GLU A 333 -1.00 17.94 14.01
C GLU A 333 -0.41 17.53 15.36
N CYS A 334 -0.26 16.24 15.59
CA CYS A 334 0.23 15.79 16.91
C CYS A 334 1.75 15.88 16.97
N SER A 335 2.34 16.05 15.77
CA SER A 335 3.82 15.93 15.75
C SER A 335 4.45 17.32 15.59
N TYR A 336 3.56 18.36 15.77
CA TYR A 336 4.15 19.72 15.69
C TYR A 336 5.13 19.94 16.86
N PRO A 337 6.37 20.62 16.48
CA PRO A 337 6.89 21.32 15.29
C PRO A 337 7.72 20.39 14.39
N VAL A 338 7.48 19.01 14.34
CA VAL A 338 8.31 18.09 13.54
C VAL A 338 7.84 18.20 12.08
N GLY A 339 8.88 18.10 11.11
CA GLY A 339 8.57 18.18 9.67
C GLY A 339 7.45 17.21 9.25
N GLU A 340 6.62 17.64 8.37
CA GLU A 340 5.47 16.85 7.87
C GLU A 340 5.95 15.55 7.20
N GLY A 341 7.06 15.62 6.47
CA GLY A 341 7.59 14.43 5.77
C GLY A 341 8.08 13.35 6.74
N THR A 342 8.74 13.77 7.82
CA THR A 342 9.29 12.80 8.79
C THR A 342 8.16 12.14 9.59
N SER A 343 7.08 12.87 9.95
CA SER A 343 5.96 12.29 10.74
C SER A 343 5.20 11.23 9.91
N THR A 344 4.85 11.55 8.73
CA THR A 344 4.07 10.60 7.91
C THR A 344 4.97 9.46 7.42
N GLY A 345 6.24 9.77 7.15
CA GLY A 345 7.20 8.71 6.75
C GLY A 345 7.37 7.62 7.82
N LEU A 346 7.45 8.05 9.05
CA LEU A 346 7.65 7.06 10.13
C LEU A 346 6.42 6.15 10.28
N ILE A 347 5.24 6.73 10.14
CA ILE A 347 4.02 5.89 10.24
C ILE A 347 4.04 4.83 9.13
N PHE A 348 4.48 5.25 7.94
CA PHE A 348 4.55 4.28 6.84
C PHE A 348 5.57 3.18 7.13
N VAL A 349 6.73 3.56 7.64
CA VAL A 349 7.75 2.53 7.98
C VAL A 349 7.19 1.60 9.05
N ALA A 350 6.52 2.24 10.07
CA ALA A 350 5.93 1.39 11.12
C ALA A 350 4.88 0.45 10.52
N SER A 351 4.16 0.95 9.56
CA SER A 351 3.13 0.09 8.93
C SER A 351 3.78 -1.09 8.19
N GLN A 352 4.87 -0.85 7.50
CA GLN A 352 5.52 -1.95 6.76
C GLN A 352 6.05 -3.01 7.73
N VAL A 353 6.57 -2.56 8.94
CA VAL A 353 7.04 -3.56 9.94
C VAL A 353 5.86 -4.41 10.38
N GLU A 354 4.77 -3.69 10.73
CA GLU A 354 3.59 -4.46 11.18
C GLU A 354 3.03 -5.32 10.05
N GLY A 355 3.06 -4.85 8.80
CA GLY A 355 2.59 -5.62 7.64
C GLY A 355 3.38 -6.93 7.46
N VAL A 356 4.73 -6.82 7.59
CA VAL A 356 5.56 -8.05 7.43
C VAL A 356 5.20 -9.06 8.52
N ILE A 357 5.08 -8.54 9.76
CA ILE A 357 4.78 -9.47 10.88
C ILE A 357 3.41 -10.14 10.62
N LEU A 358 2.45 -9.30 10.14
CA LEU A 358 1.09 -9.85 9.94
C LEU A 358 1.08 -10.82 8.75
N MET A 359 1.80 -10.45 7.72
CA MET A 359 1.79 -11.34 6.54
C MET A 359 2.42 -12.70 6.88
N ILE A 360 3.53 -12.71 7.59
CA ILE A 360 4.18 -13.99 7.97
C ILE A 360 3.28 -14.77 8.94
N LEU A 361 2.70 -14.02 9.87
CA LEU A 361 1.82 -14.69 10.85
C LEU A 361 0.63 -15.35 10.12
N LEU A 362 0.00 -14.62 9.15
CA LEU A 362 -1.19 -15.17 8.46
C LEU A 362 -0.79 -16.38 7.62
N GLN A 363 0.35 -16.29 7.02
CA GLN A 363 0.79 -17.44 6.19
C GLN A 363 1.15 -18.63 7.08
N ALA A 364 1.70 -18.40 8.28
CA ALA A 364 2.10 -19.51 9.17
C ALA A 364 0.85 -20.22 9.72
N LEU A 365 -0.25 -19.51 9.73
CA LEU A 365 -1.46 -20.09 10.35
C LEU A 365 -2.26 -20.90 9.31
N THR A 366 -1.74 -20.84 8.03
CA THR A 366 -2.49 -21.60 7.02
C THR A 366 -2.19 -23.10 7.17
N VAL A 367 -3.30 -23.88 7.10
CA VAL A 367 -3.14 -25.35 7.24
C VAL A 367 -3.43 -26.00 5.88
N ARG A 368 -2.61 -27.02 5.64
CA ARG A 368 -2.76 -27.72 4.34
C ARG A 368 -3.93 -28.70 4.40
N VAL A 369 -4.85 -28.48 3.44
CA VAL A 369 -5.99 -29.45 3.44
C VAL A 369 -5.89 -30.30 2.16
N SER A 370 -5.99 -31.77 2.34
CA SER A 370 -5.98 -32.77 1.25
C SER A 370 -7.18 -32.57 0.30
N GLU A 371 -6.89 -32.48 -1.06
CA GLU A 371 -7.52 -32.35 -2.40
C GLU A 371 -9.04 -32.20 -2.29
N ASP A 372 -9.49 -30.95 -2.03
CA ASP A 372 -10.93 -30.67 -2.28
C ASP A 372 -11.17 -30.43 -3.78
N PRO A 373 -11.87 -31.32 -4.49
CA PRO A 373 -12.19 -31.24 -5.92
C PRO A 373 -12.85 -29.89 -6.29
N SER A 374 -13.11 -28.99 -5.34
CA SER A 374 -13.89 -27.78 -5.67
C SER A 374 -13.00 -26.53 -5.56
N SER A 375 -11.59 -26.70 -5.36
CA SER A 375 -10.73 -25.51 -5.25
C SER A 375 -10.17 -25.15 -6.64
N THR A 376 -10.31 -23.87 -7.01
CA THR A 376 -9.83 -23.39 -8.32
C THR A 376 -8.35 -22.98 -8.23
N CYS A 377 -7.64 -23.18 -7.06
CA CYS A 377 -6.22 -22.78 -6.94
C CYS A 377 -5.31 -23.71 -7.73
N ALA A 378 -4.65 -23.20 -8.77
CA ALA A 378 -3.69 -24.02 -9.53
C ALA A 378 -2.72 -24.75 -8.59
N LEU A 379 -3.08 -26.03 -8.17
CA LEU A 379 -2.53 -26.99 -7.18
C LEU A 379 -1.01 -26.94 -7.17
N ASP A 380 -0.36 -26.32 -6.06
CA ASP A 380 0.94 -26.82 -5.56
C ASP A 380 0.93 -28.34 -5.38
N GLN A 381 1.68 -29.16 -6.10
CA GLN A 381 2.02 -30.60 -5.89
C GLN A 381 1.70 -31.05 -4.46
N ASP A 382 1.14 -29.99 -3.44
CA ASP A 382 1.02 -30.39 -2.03
C ASP A 382 -0.35 -29.97 -1.48
N GLY A 383 -1.46 -29.74 -2.32
CA GLY A 383 -2.83 -29.55 -1.81
C GLY A 383 -3.15 -28.07 -1.55
N ALA A 384 -4.46 -27.58 -1.52
CA ALA A 384 -4.94 -26.20 -1.28
C ALA A 384 -4.77 -25.79 0.18
N LEU A 385 -4.32 -24.48 0.43
CA LEU A 385 -4.11 -23.95 1.80
C LEU A 385 -5.45 -23.41 2.35
N ASP A 386 -5.75 -23.91 3.55
CA ASP A 386 -6.94 -23.39 4.27
C ASP A 386 -6.66 -22.02 4.90
N TRP A 387 -7.58 -21.03 4.56
CA TRP A 387 -7.31 -19.64 4.99
C TRP A 387 -8.38 -19.23 6.02
N THR A 388 -9.04 -20.15 6.63
CA THR A 388 -10.12 -19.79 7.58
C THR A 388 -9.51 -19.17 8.85
N THR A 389 -8.49 -19.80 9.39
CA THR A 389 -7.91 -19.30 10.66
C THR A 389 -7.21 -17.95 10.46
N PRO A 390 -6.49 -17.80 9.35
CA PRO A 390 -5.80 -16.51 9.15
C PRO A 390 -6.81 -15.35 8.99
N VAL A 391 -7.88 -15.60 8.28
CA VAL A 391 -8.83 -14.50 8.04
C VAL A 391 -9.52 -14.13 9.36
N LEU A 392 -9.79 -15.10 10.23
CA LEU A 392 -10.40 -14.78 11.55
C LEU A 392 -9.41 -14.04 12.44
N VAL A 393 -8.17 -14.50 12.35
CA VAL A 393 -7.15 -13.81 13.17
C VAL A 393 -6.99 -12.36 12.67
N LEU A 394 -7.05 -12.22 11.34
CA LEU A 394 -6.94 -10.84 10.81
C LEU A 394 -8.11 -9.99 11.33
N ALA A 395 -9.32 -10.51 11.32
CA ALA A 395 -10.49 -9.78 11.84
C ALA A 395 -10.35 -9.50 13.35
N GLY A 396 -9.84 -10.49 14.12
CA GLY A 396 -9.59 -10.29 15.55
C GLY A 396 -8.58 -9.15 15.81
N LEU A 397 -7.53 -9.18 15.01
CA LEU A 397 -6.49 -8.14 15.23
C LEU A 397 -7.04 -6.76 14.85
N CYS A 398 -7.86 -6.78 13.78
CA CYS A 398 -8.46 -5.48 13.40
C CYS A 398 -9.37 -4.96 14.52
N SER A 399 -10.10 -5.81 15.15
CA SER A 399 -11.01 -5.38 16.25
C SER A 399 -10.21 -4.96 17.48
N ALA A 400 -9.19 -5.74 17.77
CA ALA A 400 -8.36 -5.36 18.93
C ALA A 400 -7.71 -3.98 18.74
N MET A 401 -7.29 -3.77 17.50
CA MET A 401 -6.62 -2.47 17.25
C MET A 401 -7.66 -1.34 17.30
N ALA A 402 -8.83 -1.59 16.75
CA ALA A 402 -9.90 -0.57 16.83
C ALA A 402 -10.28 -0.25 18.27
N CYS A 403 -10.40 -1.26 19.11
CA CYS A 403 -10.74 -1.02 20.53
C CYS A 403 -9.62 -0.25 21.24
N PHE A 404 -8.41 -0.69 20.91
CA PHE A 404 -7.26 -0.01 21.54
C PHE A 404 -7.23 1.47 21.13
N TYR A 405 -7.50 1.73 19.88
CA TYR A 405 -7.45 3.12 19.39
C TYR A 405 -8.57 3.96 20.02
N VAL A 406 -9.69 3.40 20.18
CA VAL A 406 -10.85 4.15 20.72
C VAL A 406 -10.61 4.46 22.21
N ILE A 407 -9.91 3.56 22.89
CA ILE A 407 -9.78 3.72 24.37
C ILE A 407 -8.60 4.63 24.67
N PHE A 408 -7.58 4.58 23.85
CA PHE A 408 -6.32 5.17 24.38
C PHE A 408 -5.97 6.41 23.56
N PHE A 409 -6.66 6.59 22.45
CA PHE A 409 -6.19 7.73 21.62
C PHE A 409 -6.98 8.98 22.04
N HIS A 410 -6.18 9.84 22.77
CA HIS A 410 -6.73 11.16 23.12
C HIS A 410 -5.70 12.25 22.77
N THR A 411 -6.16 13.12 21.87
CA THR A 411 -5.11 14.13 21.57
C THR A 411 -5.76 15.53 21.56
N ASP A 412 -4.96 16.56 22.10
CA ASP A 412 -5.37 17.99 22.02
C ASP A 412 -4.86 18.62 20.72
N TYR A 413 -5.78 19.33 19.99
CA TYR A 413 -5.41 19.94 18.69
C TYR A 413 -4.36 21.04 18.89
N LYS A 414 -3.04 20.71 18.86
CA LYS A 414 -1.93 21.62 19.22
C LYS A 414 -1.65 22.62 18.10
N ARG A 415 -1.78 22.36 16.82
CA ARG A 415 -1.51 23.28 15.67
C ARG A 415 -2.68 24.24 15.46
N LEU A 416 -3.90 23.76 15.54
CA LEU A 416 -5.05 24.65 15.42
C LEU A 416 -5.03 25.74 16.49
N HIS A 417 -4.47 25.42 17.66
CA HIS A 417 -4.41 26.42 18.74
C HIS A 417 -3.21 27.36 18.56
N ALA A 418 -2.15 26.89 17.93
CA ALA A 418 -0.97 27.73 17.68
C ALA A 418 -1.25 28.73 16.55
N GLU A 419 -2.22 28.46 15.67
CA GLU A 419 -2.58 29.34 14.54
C GLU A 419 -3.70 30.31 14.93
N THR A 420 -4.38 30.15 16.16
CA THR A 420 -5.34 31.15 16.70
C THR A 420 -4.64 32.08 17.69
#